data_AF-A0A2T2WIC3-F1
#
_entry.id   AF-A0A2T2WIC3-F1
#
_cell.length_a   1.000
_cell.length_b   1.000
_cell.length_c   1.000
_cell.angle_alpha   90.00
_cell.angle_beta   90.00
_cell.angle_gamma   90.00
#
_symmetry.space_group_name_H-M   'P 1'
#
loop_
_entity.id
_entity.type
_entity.pdbx_description
1 polymer ?
#
loop_
_entity_poly.entity_id
_entity_poly.type
_entity_poly.pdbx_seq_one_letter_code
_entity_poly.pdbx_strand_id
1 'polypeptide(L)' 'MEYRCPVCHEGYLEEVVGADGVVLIQCSRYPACRFTTDTWDAVSETVARFHHPVTPGHS' A
#
# COMPACT_ATOMS: atom_id res chain seq x y z
N MET A 1 14.44 5.30 1.70
CA MET A 1 13.98 3.94 1.34
C MET A 1 12.54 4.11 0.91
N GLU A 2 12.25 3.93 -0.38
CA GLU A 2 10.92 4.19 -0.94
C GLU A 2 10.15 2.87 -1.05
N TYR A 3 9.06 2.74 -0.30
CA TYR A 3 8.20 1.58 -0.36
C TYR A 3 7.22 1.73 -1.51
N ARG A 4 7.21 0.80 -2.46
CA ARG A 4 6.25 0.80 -3.58
C ARG A 4 4.87 0.41 -3.07
N CYS A 5 3.83 1.08 -3.56
CA CYS A 5 2.46 0.74 -3.21
C CYS A 5 2.10 -0.67 -3.73
N PRO A 6 1.65 -1.60 -2.88
CA PRO A 6 1.30 -2.97 -3.28
C PRO A 6 -0.03 -3.06 -4.04
N VAL A 7 -0.78 -1.97 -4.15
CA VAL A 7 -2.07 -1.95 -4.86
C VAL A 7 -1.88 -1.51 -6.31
N CYS A 8 -1.20 -0.38 -6.53
CA CYS A 8 -0.99 0.14 -7.88
C CYS A 8 0.36 -0.23 -8.49
N HIS A 9 1.36 -0.65 -7.70
CA HIS A 9 2.72 -0.99 -8.14
C HIS A 9 3.47 0.14 -8.88
N GLU A 10 2.89 1.34 -8.90
CA GLU A 10 3.34 2.44 -9.76
C GLU A 10 3.54 3.74 -8.96
N GLY A 11 2.94 3.84 -7.77
CA GLY A 11 3.20 4.89 -6.78
C GLY A 11 3.99 4.38 -5.59
N TYR A 12 4.31 5.28 -4.68
CA TYR A 12 5.06 4.99 -3.46
C TYR A 12 4.20 5.25 -2.23
N LEU A 13 4.57 4.63 -1.12
CA LEU A 13 3.95 4.83 0.17
C LEU A 13 4.62 6.00 0.87
N GLU A 14 3.80 6.92 1.33
CA GLU A 14 4.21 8.12 2.06
C GLU A 14 3.49 8.19 3.40
N GLU A 15 4.20 8.64 4.42
CA GLU A 15 3.67 8.87 5.76
C GLU A 15 3.12 10.29 5.84
N VAL A 16 1.82 10.40 6.09
CA VAL A 16 1.12 11.67 6.26
C VAL A 16 0.54 11.75 7.65
N VAL A 17 0.60 12.94 8.25
CA VAL A 17 -0.01 13.17 9.56
C VAL A 17 -1.46 13.59 9.34
N GLY A 18 -2.39 12.78 9.82
CA GLY A 18 -3.83 13.07 9.81
C GLY A 18 -4.19 14.22 10.76
N ALA A 19 -5.43 14.70 10.64
CA ALA A 19 -5.92 15.82 11.45
C ALA A 19 -5.87 15.55 12.97
N ASP A 20 -6.04 14.29 13.37
CA ASP A 20 -5.96 13.83 14.76
C ASP A 20 -4.51 13.63 15.27
N GLY A 21 -3.50 13.95 14.44
CA GLY A 21 -2.08 13.74 14.76
C GLY A 21 -1.59 12.31 14.54
N VAL A 22 -2.44 11.42 13.99
CA VAL A 22 -2.09 10.04 13.66
C VAL A 22 -1.29 10.00 12.36
N VAL A 23 -0.18 9.27 12.35
CA VAL A 23 0.57 9.00 11.12
C VAL A 23 -0.16 7.93 10.32
N LEU A 24 -0.51 8.25 9.09
CA LEU A 24 -1.14 7.35 8.13
C LEU A 24 -0.16 7.13 6.98
N ILE A 25 -0.10 5.92 6.47
CA ILE A 25 0.63 5.59 5.26
C ILE A 25 -0.36 5.56 4.10
N GLN A 26 -0.17 6.43 3.12
CA GLN A 26 -1.00 6.48 1.91
C GLN A 26 -0.16 6.34 0.64
N CYS A 27 -0.82 6.10 -0.50
CA CYS A 27 -0.15 6.13 -1.79
C CYS A 27 -0.01 7.57 -2.32
N SER A 28 1.18 7.88 -2.83
CA SER A 28 1.50 9.16 -3.48
C SER A 28 0.71 9.48 -4.75
N ARG A 29 -0.05 8.51 -5.27
CA ARG A 29 -0.90 8.68 -6.46
C ARG A 29 -2.36 8.92 -6.11
N TYR A 30 -2.70 9.31 -4.88
CA TYR A 30 -4.05 9.76 -4.57
C TYR A 30 -4.45 10.94 -5.49
N PRO A 31 -5.65 10.96 -6.12
CA PRO A 31 -6.80 10.06 -5.94
C PRO A 31 -6.83 8.81 -6.85
N ALA A 32 -5.88 8.63 -7.75
CA ALA A 32 -5.82 7.46 -8.66
C ALA A 32 -5.56 6.15 -7.90
N CYS A 33 -4.84 6.20 -6.78
CA CYS A 33 -4.72 5.08 -5.84
C CYS A 33 -5.15 5.53 -4.44
N ARG A 34 -6.21 4.92 -3.90
CA ARG A 34 -6.78 5.22 -2.56
C ARG A 34 -6.28 4.27 -1.47
N PHE A 35 -5.08 3.74 -1.64
CA PHE A 35 -4.47 2.93 -0.59
C PHE A 35 -4.11 3.83 0.59
N THR A 36 -4.62 3.49 1.78
CA THR A 36 -4.37 4.22 3.03
C THR A 36 -4.44 3.22 4.18
N THR A 37 -3.52 3.34 5.14
CA THR A 37 -3.44 2.51 6.35
C THR A 37 -2.82 3.33 7.48
N ASP A 38 -3.08 2.98 8.73
CA ASP A 38 -2.53 3.64 9.91
C ASP A 38 -1.17 3.06 10.37
N THR A 39 -0.78 1.88 9.87
CA THR A 39 0.46 1.20 10.29
C THR A 39 1.20 0.50 9.16
N TRP A 40 2.53 0.42 9.29
CA TRP A 40 3.42 -0.33 8.38
C TRP A 40 3.24 -1.86 8.46
N ASP A 41 2.70 -2.34 9.58
CA ASP A 41 2.33 -3.76 9.73
C ASP A 41 1.21 -4.12 8.75
N ALA A 42 0.15 -3.32 8.69
CA ALA A 42 -0.92 -3.48 7.73
C ALA A 42 -0.46 -3.32 6.26
N VAL A 43 0.58 -2.51 5.99
CA VAL A 43 1.24 -2.49 4.67
C VAL A 43 1.86 -3.85 4.37
N SER A 44 2.62 -4.40 5.31
CA SER A 44 3.32 -5.68 5.16
C SER A 44 2.34 -6.84 5.00
N GLU A 45 1.25 -6.85 5.75
CA GLU A 45 0.15 -7.80 5.57
C GLU A 45 -0.48 -7.69 4.18
N THR A 46 -0.71 -6.46 3.70
CA THR A 46 -1.27 -6.21 2.36
C THR A 46 -0.31 -6.73 1.29
N VAL A 47 0.99 -6.45 1.42
CA VAL A 47 2.04 -6.97 0.53
C VAL A 47 2.00 -8.51 0.54
N ALA A 48 1.94 -9.15 1.71
CA ALA A 48 1.86 -10.61 1.82
C ALA A 48 0.61 -11.20 1.12
N ARG A 49 -0.51 -10.49 1.13
CA ARG A 49 -1.76 -10.82 0.39
C ARG A 49 -1.70 -10.55 -1.11
N PHE A 50 -0.64 -9.94 -1.63
CA PHE A 50 -0.47 -9.74 -3.07
C PHE A 50 0.82 -10.40 -3.60
N HIS A 51 1.68 -10.91 -2.72
CA HIS A 51 2.91 -11.62 -3.06
C HIS A 51 2.72 -13.08 -3.46
N HIS A 52 1.48 -13.59 -3.53
CA HIS A 52 1.26 -14.85 -4.21
C HIS A 52 1.42 -14.66 -5.72
N PRO A 53 2.22 -15.48 -6.42
CA PRO A 53 2.01 -15.64 -7.84
C PRO A 53 0.56 -16.12 -8.02
N VAL A 54 -0.32 -15.27 -8.54
CA VAL A 54 -1.57 -15.72 -9.14
C VAL A 54 -1.12 -16.67 -10.23
N THR A 55 -1.19 -17.98 -9.95
CA THR A 55 -0.87 -18.98 -10.95
C THR A 55 -1.91 -18.77 -12.05
N PRO A 56 -1.53 -18.38 -13.28
CA PRO A 56 -2.50 -18.38 -14.37
C PRO A 56 -2.98 -19.83 -14.49
N GLY A 57 -4.29 -20.02 -14.47
CA GLY A 57 -4.91 -21.33 -14.38
C GLY A 57 -4.28 -22.33 -15.35
N HIS A 58 -3.90 -23.49 -14.81
CA HIS A 58 -3.80 -24.69 -15.62
C HIS A 58 -5.15 -25.42 -15.53
N SER A 59 -5.83 -25.42 -16.68
CA SER A 59 -6.89 -26.33 -17.17
C SER A 59 -8.15 -26.53 -16.33
#